data_AF-A0A9D5NXK5-F1
#
_entry.id   AF-A0A9D5NXK5-F1
#
_cell.length_a   1.000
_cell.length_b   1.000
_cell.length_c   1.000
_cell.angle_alpha   90.00
_cell.angle_beta   90.00
_cell.angle_gamma   90.00
#
_symmetry.space_group_name_H-M   'P 1'
#
loop_
_entity.id
_entity.type
_entity.pdbx_description
1 polymer ?
#
loop_
_entity_poly.entity_id
_entity_poly.type
_entity_poly.pdbx_seq_one_letter_code
_entity_poly.pdbx_strand_id
1 'polypeptide(L)' 'MMTHQEMLCRAGGCSVMKNVYCYAEAVPEIPSSQDSMDGPPFEWWHYENTTLHVPAASVAAYKAHKEWGQFKNIVAM' A
#
# COMPACT_ATOMS: atom_id res chain seq x y z
N MET A 1 8.12 -4.87 8.30
CA MET A 1 9.13 -4.63 7.24
C MET A 1 8.45 -4.87 5.89
N MET A 2 8.17 -3.80 5.15
CA MET A 2 7.64 -3.90 3.78
C MET A 2 8.77 -4.44 2.87
N THR A 3 8.53 -5.55 2.19
CA THR A 3 9.59 -6.31 1.50
C THR A 3 9.99 -5.68 0.17
N HIS A 4 11.26 -5.25 0.12
CA HIS A 4 12.26 -5.08 -0.96
C HIS A 4 11.86 -4.61 -2.38
N GLN A 5 10.66 -4.87 -2.88
CA GLN A 5 10.32 -4.61 -4.29
C GLN A 5 9.79 -3.18 -4.55
N GLU A 6 9.32 -2.46 -3.52
CA GLU A 6 8.65 -1.15 -3.68
C GLU A 6 9.50 0.08 -3.34
N MET A 7 10.65 -0.08 -2.65
CA MET A 7 11.55 1.07 -2.40
C MET A 7 12.26 1.57 -3.68
N LEU A 8 12.22 0.80 -4.77
CA LEU A 8 12.88 1.15 -6.03
C LEU A 8 12.20 2.32 -6.78
N CYS A 9 11.00 2.75 -6.37
CA CYS A 9 10.34 3.94 -6.96
C CYS A 9 10.81 5.29 -6.40
N ARG A 10 11.80 5.33 -5.51
CA ARG A 10 12.32 6.60 -4.98
C ARG A 10 13.43 7.26 -5.84
N ALA A 11 13.81 6.67 -6.98
CA ALA A 11 14.86 7.24 -7.83
C ALA A 11 14.53 7.11 -9.34
N GLY A 12 13.77 8.08 -9.86
CA GLY A 12 13.78 8.41 -11.29
C GLY A 12 12.96 7.51 -12.22
N GLY A 13 11.71 7.91 -12.49
CA GLY A 13 11.06 7.60 -13.78
C GLY A 13 10.12 6.40 -13.86
N CYS A 14 9.67 5.83 -12.74
CA CYS A 14 8.63 4.80 -12.78
C CYS A 14 7.24 5.46 -12.87
N SER A 15 6.81 5.78 -14.09
CA SER A 15 5.45 6.28 -14.33
C SER A 15 4.46 5.11 -14.21
N VAL A 16 3.67 5.17 -13.13
CA VAL A 16 2.52 4.33 -12.81
C VAL A 16 2.86 2.95 -12.22
N MET A 17 3.12 2.92 -10.90
CA MET A 17 3.00 1.69 -10.11
C MET A 17 1.59 1.12 -10.29
N LYS A 18 1.47 -0.12 -10.77
CA LYS A 18 0.18 -0.79 -11.01
C LYS A 18 -0.17 -1.79 -9.93
N ASN A 19 0.83 -2.32 -9.22
CA ASN A 19 0.63 -3.34 -8.20
C ASN A 19 1.50 -3.05 -6.97
N VAL A 20 0.93 -3.28 -5.80
CA VAL A 20 1.57 -3.30 -4.49
C VAL A 20 1.37 -4.67 -3.88
N TYR A 21 2.42 -5.27 -3.32
CA TYR A 21 2.34 -6.59 -2.68
C TYR A 21 2.70 -6.46 -1.20
N CYS A 22 1.76 -6.83 -0.33
CA CYS A 22 2.01 -6.90 1.10
C CYS A 22 1.73 -8.32 1.60
N TYR A 23 2.76 -8.98 2.15
CA TYR A 23 2.67 -10.37 2.60
C TYR A 23 2.29 -10.50 4.09
N ALA A 24 2.01 -9.40 4.78
CA ALA A 24 1.72 -9.43 6.20
C ALA A 24 0.26 -9.86 6.47
N GLU A 25 0.09 -10.87 7.32
CA GLU A 25 -1.25 -11.33 7.73
C GLU A 25 -1.97 -10.32 8.63
N ALA A 26 -1.22 -9.65 9.51
CA ALA A 26 -1.70 -8.50 10.25
C ALA A 26 -1.45 -7.23 9.44
N VAL A 27 -2.40 -6.29 9.45
CA VAL A 27 -2.27 -5.02 8.73
C VAL A 27 -1.13 -4.20 9.36
N PRO A 28 -0.09 -3.82 8.59
CA PRO A 28 1.02 -3.05 9.13
C PRO A 28 0.56 -1.65 9.53
N GLU A 29 0.98 -1.21 10.70
CA GLU A 29 0.93 0.20 11.06
C GLU A 29 1.80 0.99 10.08
N ILE A 30 1.20 1.99 9.44
CA ILE A 30 1.92 2.97 8.62
C ILE A 30 1.71 4.34 9.25
N PRO A 31 2.77 5.16 9.35
CA PRO A 31 2.63 6.49 9.91
C PRO A 31 1.62 7.25 9.07
N SER A 32 0.62 7.80 9.75
CA SER A 32 -0.43 8.53 9.06
C SER A 32 0.19 9.68 8.26
N SER A 33 -0.47 10.05 7.17
CA SER A 33 -0.05 11.17 6.31
C SER A 33 0.17 12.49 7.06
N GLN A 34 -0.40 12.63 8.26
CA GLN A 34 -0.26 13.80 9.14
C GLN A 34 0.95 13.73 10.08
N ASP A 35 1.52 12.55 10.31
CA ASP A 35 2.59 12.33 11.30
C ASP A 35 3.98 12.20 10.63
N SER A 36 4.03 11.96 9.32
CA SER A 36 5.27 11.80 8.57
C SER A 36 5.88 13.12 8.12
N MET A 37 7.07 13.48 8.62
CA MET A 37 7.89 14.58 8.06
C MET A 37 8.28 14.34 6.58
N ASP A 38 8.30 13.07 6.15
CA ASP A 38 8.58 12.65 4.78
C ASP A 38 7.34 12.67 3.86
N GLY A 39 6.18 13.07 4.37
CA GLY A 39 4.90 12.98 3.65
C GLY A 39 4.22 11.60 3.75
N PRO A 40 3.02 11.45 3.17
CA PRO A 40 2.28 10.19 3.23
C PRO A 40 3.04 9.04 2.56
N PRO A 41 2.87 7.79 3.05
CA PRO A 41 3.46 6.62 2.39
C PRO A 41 2.88 6.39 0.98
N PHE A 42 1.64 6.83 0.73
CA PHE A 42 0.98 6.74 -0.56
C PHE A 42 0.27 8.06 -0.91
N GLU A 43 0.50 8.56 -2.12
CA GLU A 43 -0.27 9.66 -2.71
C GLU A 43 -1.66 9.22 -3.16
N TRP A 44 -2.58 10.18 -3.29
CA TRP A 44 -3.98 9.93 -3.69
C TRP A 44 -4.12 9.08 -4.96
N TRP A 45 -3.25 9.28 -5.94
CA TRP A 45 -3.29 8.58 -7.22
C TRP A 45 -2.86 7.10 -7.13
N HIS A 46 -2.10 6.71 -6.10
CA HIS A 46 -1.78 5.29 -5.87
C HIS A 46 -3.04 4.52 -5.46
N TYR A 47 -3.85 5.09 -4.57
CA TYR A 47 -5.09 4.47 -4.13
C TYR A 47 -6.06 4.23 -5.29
N GLU A 48 -6.03 5.10 -6.30
CA GLU A 48 -6.93 4.99 -7.47
C GLU A 48 -6.42 4.03 -8.55
N ASN A 49 -5.10 3.98 -8.78
CA ASN A 49 -4.51 3.34 -9.95
C ASN A 49 -3.74 2.04 -9.66
N THR A 50 -3.53 1.72 -8.39
CA THR A 50 -2.74 0.56 -7.95
C THR A 50 -3.63 -0.56 -7.41
N THR A 51 -3.26 -1.80 -7.69
CA THR A 51 -3.85 -3.00 -7.07
C THR A 51 -2.99 -3.46 -5.90
N LEU A 52 -3.58 -3.49 -4.71
CA LEU A 52 -2.96 -4.03 -3.50
C LEU A 52 -3.26 -5.53 -3.37
N HIS A 53 -2.22 -6.34 -3.40
CA HIS A 53 -2.25 -7.80 -3.22
C HIS A 53 -1.87 -8.13 -1.77
N VAL A 54 -2.74 -8.87 -1.08
CA VAL A 54 -2.59 -9.24 0.35
C VAL A 54 -2.97 -10.70 0.59
N PRO A 55 -2.59 -11.33 1.70
CA PRO A 55 -2.98 -12.71 1.98
C PRO A 55 -4.50 -12.85 1.98
N ALA A 56 -5.00 -13.95 1.40
CA ALA A 56 -6.44 -14.21 1.30
C ALA A 56 -7.17 -14.09 2.64
N ALA A 57 -6.54 -14.56 3.72
CA ALA A 57 -7.08 -14.50 5.08
C ALA A 57 -7.23 -13.06 5.62
N SER A 58 -6.52 -12.09 5.06
CA SER A 58 -6.37 -10.75 5.62
C SER A 58 -7.10 -9.67 4.82
N VAL A 59 -7.64 -9.98 3.63
CA VAL A 59 -8.32 -9.00 2.75
C VAL A 59 -9.36 -8.15 3.49
N ALA A 60 -10.16 -8.77 4.36
CA ALA A 60 -11.18 -8.05 5.13
C ALA A 60 -10.57 -7.03 6.10
N ALA A 61 -9.46 -7.38 6.77
CA ALA A 61 -8.76 -6.49 7.68
C ALA A 61 -8.14 -5.30 6.92
N TYR A 62 -7.51 -5.54 5.76
CA TYR A 62 -6.96 -4.47 4.93
C TYR A 62 -8.04 -3.51 4.41
N LYS A 63 -9.20 -4.04 3.98
CA LYS A 63 -10.35 -3.21 3.55
C LYS A 63 -10.94 -2.36 4.67
N ALA A 64 -10.90 -2.84 5.91
CA ALA A 64 -11.42 -2.12 7.08
C ALA A 64 -10.43 -1.08 7.64
N HIS A 65 -9.16 -1.14 7.25
CA HIS A 65 -8.12 -0.26 7.77
C HIS A 65 -8.20 1.16 7.17
N LYS A 66 -7.92 2.19 7.98
CA LYS A 66 -8.07 3.60 7.59
C LYS A 66 -7.17 4.01 6.42
N GLU A 67 -5.91 3.59 6.42
CA GLU A 67 -4.95 3.92 5.36
C GLU A 67 -4.98 2.88 4.23
N TRP A 68 -4.78 1.59 4.54
CA TRP A 68 -4.76 0.53 3.53
C TRP A 68 -6.11 0.30 2.83
N GLY A 69 -7.23 0.59 3.50
CA GLY A 69 -8.56 0.47 2.91
C GLY A 69 -8.88 1.53 1.87
N GLN A 70 -8.01 2.54 1.69
CA GLN A 70 -8.20 3.57 0.66
C GLN A 70 -7.91 3.05 -0.76
N PHE A 71 -7.14 1.97 -0.90
CA PHE A 71 -6.91 1.35 -2.20
C PHE A 71 -8.23 0.87 -2.82
N LYS A 72 -8.56 1.36 -4.02
CA LYS A 72 -9.78 0.96 -4.73
C LYS A 72 -9.76 -0.52 -5.13
N ASN A 73 -8.58 -1.07 -5.34
CA ASN A 73 -8.38 -2.46 -5.74
C ASN A 73 -7.56 -3.19 -4.68
N ILE A 74 -8.22 -4.04 -3.89
CA ILE A 74 -7.56 -4.94 -2.92
C ILE A 74 -7.97 -6.37 -3.26
N VAL A 75 -6.97 -7.19 -3.59
CA VAL A 75 -7.16 -8.57 -4.04
C VAL A 75 -6.38 -9.54 -3.17
N ALA A 76 -6.90 -10.76 -3.05
CA ALA A 76 -6.18 -11.86 -2.45
C ALA A 76 -5.09 -12.35 -3.40
N MET A 77 -3.93 -12.72 -2.85
CA MET A 77 -2.87 -13.47 -3.54
C MET A 77 -2.83 -14.93 -3.10
#